data_AF-A0A151RB45-F1
#
_entry.id   AF-A0A151RB45-F1
#
_cell.length_a   1.000
_cell.length_b   1.000
_cell.length_c   1.000
_cell.angle_alpha   90.00
_cell.angle_beta   90.00
_cell.angle_gamma   90.00
#
_symmetry.space_group_name_H-M   'P 1'
#
loop_
_entity.id
_entity.type
_entity.pdbx_description
1 polymer ?
#
loop_
_entity_poly.entity_id
_entity_poly.type
_entity_poly.pdbx_seq_one_letter_code
_entity_poly.pdbx_strand_id
1 'polypeptide(L)' 'MLVGEAKHWWRGTYQMLAARGVTVDWECLRTVFMEKYFPESVRHAKEAEFMRLH' A
#
# COMPACT_ATOMS: atom_id res chain seq x y z
N MET A 1 11.41 -6.99 -11.60
CA MET A 1 10.67 -5.78 -12.01
C MET A 1 9.83 -5.15 -10.89
N LEU A 2 9.42 -5.85 -9.84
CA LEU A 2 8.61 -5.28 -8.74
C LEU A 2 9.41 -4.47 -7.69
N VAL A 3 10.64 -4.89 -7.38
CA VAL A 3 11.47 -4.22 -6.36
C VAL A 3 11.85 -2.78 -6.78
N GLY A 4 12.09 -2.55 -8.07
CA GLY A 4 12.43 -1.22 -8.59
C GLY A 4 11.25 -0.26 -8.53
N GLU A 5 10.06 -0.72 -8.91
CA GLU A 5 8.83 0.04 -8.84
C GLU A 5 8.45 0.39 -7.39
N ALA A 6 8.52 -0.60 -6.48
CA ALA A 6 8.25 -0.38 -5.06
C ALA A 6 9.21 0.62 -4.42
N LYS A 7 10.51 0.53 -4.75
CA LYS A 7 11.52 1.52 -4.29
C LYS A 7 11.26 2.91 -4.85
N HIS A 8 10.87 3.02 -6.11
CA HIS A 8 10.56 4.31 -6.74
C HIS A 8 9.32 4.96 -6.13
N TRP A 9 8.23 4.19 -6.00
CA TRP A 9 7.00 4.63 -5.34
C TRP A 9 7.27 5.08 -3.90
N TRP A 10 7.93 4.26 -3.09
CA TRP A 10 8.17 4.57 -1.68
C TRP A 10 8.96 5.87 -1.51
N ARG A 11 9.98 6.11 -2.35
CA ARG A 11 10.74 7.36 -2.33
C ARG A 11 9.85 8.59 -2.57
N GLY A 12 8.95 8.53 -3.55
CA GLY A 12 8.01 9.63 -3.81
C GLY A 12 7.00 9.84 -2.68
N THR A 13 6.41 8.74 -2.18
CA THR A 13 5.46 8.78 -1.07
C THR A 13 6.10 9.31 0.21
N TYR A 14 7.31 8.86 0.56
CA TYR A 14 8.03 9.32 1.73
C TYR A 14 8.36 10.82 1.65
N GLN A 15 8.81 11.31 0.49
CA GLN A 15 9.06 12.74 0.28
C GLN A 15 7.80 13.58 0.48
N MET A 16 6.65 13.13 -0.02
CA MET A 16 5.37 13.80 0.18
C MET A 16 4.95 13.81 1.66
N LEU A 17 5.09 12.68 2.36
CA LEU A 17 4.74 12.57 3.78
C LEU A 17 5.63 13.48 4.64
N ALA A 18 6.93 13.47 4.39
CA ALA A 18 7.89 14.34 5.06
C ALA A 18 7.60 15.82 4.80
N ALA A 19 7.29 16.20 3.55
CA ALA A 19 6.90 17.57 3.20
C ALA A 19 5.61 18.03 3.91
N ARG A 20 4.72 17.11 4.25
CA ARG A 20 3.50 17.37 5.04
C ARG A 20 3.73 17.34 6.56
N GLY A 21 4.97 17.10 7.02
CA GLY A 21 5.28 16.96 8.44
C GLY A 21 4.69 15.70 9.08
N VAL A 22 4.31 14.70 8.28
CA VAL A 22 3.75 13.44 8.78
C VAL A 22 4.89 12.58 9.33
N THR A 23 4.79 12.20 10.60
CA THR A 23 5.67 11.19 11.18
C THR A 23 5.39 9.84 10.52
N VAL A 24 6.40 9.28 9.86
CA VAL A 24 6.29 7.97 9.21
C VAL A 24 6.60 6.88 10.24
N ASP A 25 5.56 6.42 10.93
CA ASP A 25 5.61 5.21 11.74
C ASP A 25 5.10 3.99 10.97
N TRP A 26 5.01 2.85 11.66
CA TRP A 26 4.55 1.59 11.07
C TRP A 26 3.10 1.67 10.57
N GLU A 27 2.22 2.38 11.26
CA GLU A 27 0.81 2.50 10.89
C GLU A 27 0.64 3.37 9.65
N CYS A 28 1.37 4.50 9.58
CA CYS A 28 1.43 5.34 8.39
C CYS A 28 1.89 4.56 7.16
N LEU A 29 3.02 3.83 7.28
CA LEU A 29 3.54 2.99 6.21
C LEU A 29 2.51 1.94 5.77
N ARG A 30 1.89 1.23 6.73
CA ARG A 30 0.89 0.20 6.45
C ARG A 30 -0.29 0.76 5.69
N THR A 31 -0.80 1.93 6.10
CA THR A 31 -1.95 2.57 5.45
C THR A 31 -1.66 2.91 3.99
N VAL A 32 -0.60 3.68 3.72
CA VAL A 32 -0.28 4.10 2.33
C VAL A 32 0.13 2.92 1.44
N PHE A 33 0.72 1.88 2.02
CA PHE A 33 1.03 0.64 1.30
C PHE A 33 -0.23 -0.12 0.90
N MET A 34 -1.17 -0.30 1.84
CA MET A 34 -2.43 -0.99 1.56
C MET A 34 -3.28 -0.24 0.54
N GLU A 35 -3.33 1.09 0.62
CA GLU A 35 -4.03 1.91 -0.39
C GLU A 35 -3.45 1.70 -1.81
N LYS A 36 -2.12 1.63 -1.93
CA LYS A 36 -1.46 1.49 -3.23
C LYS A 36 -1.60 0.08 -3.82
N TYR A 37 -1.41 -0.96 -3.00
CA TYR A 37 -1.24 -2.34 -3.47
C TYR A 37 -2.44 -3.24 -3.19
N PHE A 38 -3.29 -2.87 -2.24
CA PHE A 38 -4.50 -3.61 -1.86
C PHE A 38 -5.72 -2.68 -1.84
N PRO A 39 -6.05 -2.03 -2.97
CA PRO A 39 -7.26 -1.22 -3.07
C PRO A 39 -8.50 -2.09 -2.80
N GLU A 40 -9.62 -1.44 -2.50
CA GLU A 40 -10.88 -2.10 -2.16
C GLU A 40 -11.28 -3.19 -3.17
N SER A 41 -11.13 -2.95 -4.47
CA SER A 41 -11.43 -3.94 -5.51
C SER A 41 -10.59 -5.22 -5.38
N VAL A 42 -9.29 -5.09 -5.07
CA VAL A 42 -8.40 -6.23 -4.85
C VAL A 42 -8.77 -6.97 -3.58
N ARG A 43 -9.16 -6.24 -2.52
CA ARG A 43 -9.65 -6.84 -1.26
C ARG A 43 -10.93 -7.64 -1.50
N HIS A 44 -11.92 -7.06 -2.17
CA HIS A 44 -13.18 -7.74 -2.53
C HIS A 44 -12.95 -8.97 -3.42
N ALA A 45 -12.03 -8.87 -4.39
CA ALA A 45 -11.68 -10.01 -5.23
C ALA A 45 -11.06 -11.14 -4.41
N LYS A 46 -10.18 -10.82 -3.44
CA LYS A 46 -9.57 -11.81 -2.54
C LYS A 46 -10.56 -12.42 -1.56
N GLU A 47 -11.51 -11.64 -1.06
CA GLU A 47 -12.60 -12.14 -0.23
C GLU A 47 -13.49 -13.11 -1.02
N ALA A 48 -13.87 -12.76 -2.25
CA ALA A 48 -14.65 -13.65 -3.12
C ALA A 48 -13.88 -14.93 -3.48
N GLU A 49 -12.57 -14.84 -3.72
CA GLU A 49 -11.70 -16.01 -3.91
C GLU A 49 -11.72 -16.89 -2.65
N PHE A 50 -11.56 -16.29 -1.46
CA PHE A 50 -11.57 -17.01 -0.18
C PHE A 50 -12.89 -17.74 0.08
N MET A 51 -14.03 -17.09 -0.20
CA MET A 51 -15.36 -17.68 -0.02
C MET A 51 -15.61 -18.87 -0.96
N ARG A 52 -14.86 -18.97 -2.06
CA ARG A 52 -14.96 -20.08 -3.03
C ARG A 52 -13.99 -21.24 -2.75
N LEU A 53 -13.16 -21.13 -1.72
CA LEU A 53 -12.25 -22.20 -1.29
C LEU A 53 -12.93 -23.25 -0.39
N HIS A 54 -14.24 -23.15 -0.18
CA HIS A 54 -15.08 -24.17 0.48
C HIS A 54 -15.68 -25.12 -0.55
#